data_AF-A0A2K9YRK2-F1
#
_entry.id   AF-A0A2K9YRK2-F1
#
_cell.length_a   1.000
_cell.length_b   1.000
_cell.length_c   1.000
_cell.angle_alpha   90.00
_cell.angle_beta   90.00
_cell.angle_gamma   90.00
#
_symmetry.space_group_name_H-M   'P 1'
#
loop_
_entity.id
_entity.type
_entity.pdbx_description
1 polymer ?
#
loop_
_entity_poly.entity_id
_entity_poly.type
_entity_poly.pdbx_seq_one_letter_code
_entity_poly.pdbx_strand_id
1 'polypeptide(L)'
;MFKFSEQKRICHSKYKNMNIKLKKYSNKYQEKWNQWFAGVTDGDGYFYINTKEKSISYEITTHVSDARVVYDIKNKLKGGTVRLRSGSKSIRYRVKAKNIIIDIINILNGKLYNQVRLAQFEECCRLLNILPFSTPFNVEKNNSYLSGLIDSDGSFAISVAKSSAEDSQISGVEGRTIRLINAKGYNQISLKITSVDATYLYMIQRSYGLGIVYVEKANLFKKRPLAKYHWIIKSYEAFLRLYDYCKKNPLKSVKMHRMRLVLLYFKYKQLGYHLKPVDTLEFKIWVKFCKSWFKYAY
;
A
#
# COMPACT_ATOMS: atom_id res chain seq x y z
N MET A 1 -2.23 -56.04 -25.71
CA MET A 1 -2.52 -54.74 -26.34
C MET A 1 -3.23 -53.72 -25.43
N PHE A 2 -3.89 -54.13 -24.33
CA PHE A 2 -4.67 -53.21 -23.46
C PHE A 2 -3.88 -52.32 -22.49
N LYS A 3 -2.63 -52.67 -22.09
CA LYS A 3 -1.85 -51.88 -21.10
C LYS A 3 -1.25 -50.57 -21.65
N PHE A 4 -1.05 -50.46 -22.96
CA PHE A 4 -0.42 -49.28 -23.59
C PHE A 4 -1.40 -48.10 -23.80
N SER A 5 -2.69 -48.38 -23.99
CA SER A 5 -3.72 -47.34 -24.17
C SER A 5 -4.07 -46.64 -22.85
N GLU A 6 -3.97 -47.37 -21.73
CA GLU A 6 -4.26 -46.86 -20.39
C GLU A 6 -3.16 -45.93 -19.87
N GLN A 7 -1.88 -46.27 -20.07
CA GLN A 7 -0.75 -45.39 -19.74
C GLN A 7 -0.77 -44.08 -20.55
N LYS A 8 -1.10 -44.11 -21.85
CA LYS A 8 -1.27 -42.89 -22.66
C LYS A 8 -2.41 -42.00 -22.14
N ARG A 9 -3.55 -42.58 -21.73
CA ARG A 9 -4.67 -41.85 -21.11
C ARG A 9 -4.30 -41.22 -19.77
N ILE A 10 -3.56 -41.95 -18.92
CA ILE A 10 -3.11 -41.46 -17.61
C ILE A 10 -2.11 -40.31 -17.76
N CYS A 11 -1.15 -40.42 -18.69
CA CYS A 11 -0.23 -39.31 -19.00
C CYS A 11 -1.00 -38.08 -19.51
N HIS A 12 -1.89 -38.23 -20.50
CA HIS A 12 -2.68 -37.12 -21.04
C HIS A 12 -3.57 -36.44 -19.98
N SER A 13 -4.19 -37.19 -19.07
CA SER A 13 -5.01 -36.62 -17.99
C SER A 13 -4.15 -35.84 -16.98
N LYS A 14 -2.94 -36.35 -16.66
CA LYS A 14 -1.98 -35.67 -15.77
C LYS A 14 -1.48 -34.36 -16.37
N TYR A 15 -1.14 -34.33 -17.67
CA TYR A 15 -0.73 -33.10 -18.37
C TYR A 15 -1.87 -32.08 -18.46
N LYS A 16 -3.10 -32.53 -18.77
CA LYS A 16 -4.30 -31.65 -18.81
C LYS A 16 -4.58 -31.03 -17.44
N ASN A 17 -4.49 -31.82 -16.36
CA ASN A 17 -4.65 -31.35 -14.98
C ASN A 17 -3.54 -30.37 -14.56
N MET A 18 -2.30 -30.58 -14.99
CA MET A 18 -1.18 -29.67 -14.72
C MET A 18 -1.38 -28.32 -15.41
N ASN A 19 -1.82 -28.31 -16.68
CA ASN A 19 -2.14 -27.08 -17.42
C ASN A 19 -3.33 -26.32 -16.82
N ILE A 20 -4.38 -27.02 -16.36
CA ILE A 20 -5.51 -26.40 -15.65
C ILE A 20 -5.03 -25.78 -14.33
N LYS A 21 -4.17 -26.47 -13.57
CA LYS A 21 -3.61 -25.97 -12.31
C LYS A 21 -2.74 -24.74 -12.54
N LEU A 22 -1.90 -24.74 -13.57
CA LEU A 22 -1.07 -23.59 -13.98
C LEU A 22 -1.93 -22.40 -14.41
N LYS A 23 -2.97 -22.62 -15.23
CA LYS A 23 -3.92 -21.56 -15.65
C LYS A 23 -4.72 -20.99 -14.48
N LYS A 24 -5.15 -21.84 -13.54
CA LYS A 24 -5.81 -21.41 -12.30
C LYS A 24 -4.86 -20.60 -11.41
N TYR A 25 -3.60 -21.00 -11.34
CA TYR A 25 -2.56 -20.28 -10.59
C TYR A 25 -2.25 -18.92 -11.23
N SER A 26 -2.04 -18.85 -12.55
CA SER A 26 -1.81 -17.59 -13.26
C SER A 26 -2.98 -16.63 -13.09
N ASN A 27 -4.23 -17.13 -13.19
CA ASN A 27 -5.42 -16.32 -12.97
C ASN A 27 -5.49 -15.79 -11.53
N LYS A 28 -5.13 -16.59 -10.53
CA LYS A 28 -5.08 -16.14 -9.14
C LYS A 28 -4.01 -15.07 -8.90
N TYR A 29 -2.83 -15.22 -9.50
CA TYR A 29 -1.76 -14.21 -9.39
C TYR A 29 -2.11 -12.91 -10.09
N GLN A 30 -2.72 -13.01 -11.27
CA GLN A 30 -3.23 -11.86 -12.00
C GLN A 30 -4.28 -11.13 -11.16
N GLU A 31 -5.21 -11.87 -10.55
CA GLU A 31 -6.25 -11.26 -9.71
C GLU A 31 -5.67 -10.57 -8.48
N LYS A 32 -4.69 -11.17 -7.80
CA LYS A 32 -3.97 -10.47 -6.71
C LYS A 32 -3.30 -9.19 -7.17
N TRP A 33 -2.71 -9.19 -8.36
CA TRP A 33 -2.11 -7.99 -8.91
C TRP A 33 -3.18 -6.94 -9.24
N ASN A 34 -4.31 -7.33 -9.83
CA ASN A 34 -5.44 -6.44 -10.14
C ASN A 34 -5.98 -5.78 -8.87
N GLN A 35 -6.18 -6.58 -7.83
CA GLN A 35 -6.63 -6.13 -6.51
C GLN A 35 -5.66 -5.13 -5.88
N TRP A 36 -4.36 -5.46 -5.87
CA TRP A 36 -3.32 -4.55 -5.40
C TRP A 36 -3.30 -3.26 -6.24
N PHE A 37 -3.44 -3.35 -7.55
CA PHE A 37 -3.45 -2.19 -8.45
C PHE A 37 -4.67 -1.29 -8.22
N ALA A 38 -5.81 -1.87 -7.86
CA ALA A 38 -7.00 -1.11 -7.46
C ALA A 38 -6.76 -0.32 -6.15
N GLY A 39 -6.14 -0.93 -5.14
CA GLY A 39 -5.76 -0.23 -3.91
C GLY A 39 -4.75 0.91 -4.14
N VAL A 40 -3.78 0.71 -5.04
CA VAL A 40 -2.87 1.79 -5.46
C VAL A 40 -3.63 2.91 -6.17
N THR A 41 -4.58 2.56 -7.04
CA THR A 41 -5.40 3.53 -7.78
C THR A 41 -6.28 4.37 -6.85
N ASP A 42 -6.87 3.74 -5.83
CA ASP A 42 -7.73 4.43 -4.87
C ASP A 42 -6.99 5.42 -3.98
N GLY A 43 -5.68 5.23 -3.77
CA GLY A 43 -4.83 6.20 -3.07
C GLY A 43 -4.18 7.21 -4.02
N ASP A 44 -3.26 6.75 -4.87
CA ASP A 44 -2.37 7.61 -5.68
C ASP A 44 -2.75 7.70 -7.16
N GLY A 45 -3.74 6.91 -7.62
CA GLY A 45 -4.20 6.93 -9.00
C GLY A 45 -4.91 8.23 -9.35
N TYR A 46 -5.03 8.53 -10.64
CA TYR A 46 -5.80 9.66 -11.14
C TYR A 46 -6.19 9.45 -12.60
N PHE A 47 -7.47 9.66 -12.93
CA PHE A 47 -7.90 9.79 -14.32
C PHE A 47 -8.09 11.27 -14.65
N TYR A 48 -7.33 11.75 -15.64
CA TYR A 48 -7.59 13.02 -16.28
C TYR A 48 -8.52 12.77 -17.47
N ILE A 49 -9.67 13.45 -17.46
CA ILE A 49 -10.71 13.28 -18.47
C ILE A 49 -10.97 14.63 -19.12
N ASN A 50 -10.82 14.70 -20.44
CA ASN A 50 -11.28 15.82 -21.23
C ASN A 50 -12.55 15.39 -21.98
N THR A 51 -13.71 15.83 -21.49
CA THR A 51 -15.01 15.45 -22.06
C THR A 51 -15.25 16.04 -23.44
N LYS A 52 -14.67 17.21 -23.75
CA LYS A 52 -14.79 17.86 -25.07
C LYS A 52 -14.02 17.07 -26.13
N GLU A 53 -12.78 16.71 -25.83
CA GLU A 53 -11.92 15.93 -26.74
C GLU A 53 -12.18 14.42 -26.67
N LYS A 54 -13.05 13.99 -25.74
CA LYS A 54 -13.28 12.57 -25.40
C LYS A 54 -11.97 11.82 -25.14
N SER A 55 -11.01 12.49 -24.50
CA SER A 55 -9.68 11.94 -24.22
C SER A 55 -9.54 11.60 -22.74
N ILE A 56 -8.87 10.48 -22.46
CA ILE A 56 -8.62 9.97 -21.12
C ILE A 56 -7.11 9.81 -20.97
N SER A 57 -6.57 10.13 -19.80
CA SER A 57 -5.25 9.66 -19.39
C SER A 57 -5.24 9.20 -17.94
N TYR A 58 -4.43 8.20 -17.67
CA TYR A 58 -4.28 7.63 -16.32
C TYR A 58 -2.90 7.94 -15.77
N GLU A 59 -2.82 8.31 -14.50
CA GLU A 59 -1.59 8.68 -13.81
C GLU A 59 -1.47 8.01 -12.45
N ILE A 60 -0.24 7.68 -12.07
CA ILE A 60 0.16 7.40 -10.70
C ILE A 60 1.42 8.21 -10.43
N THR A 61 1.44 8.95 -9.32
CA THR A 61 2.63 9.70 -8.88
C THR A 61 3.07 9.22 -7.52
N THR A 62 4.35 8.85 -7.38
CA THR A 62 4.93 8.36 -6.12
C THR A 62 6.21 9.13 -5.79
N HIS A 63 6.72 8.99 -4.57
CA HIS A 63 8.06 9.48 -4.24
C HIS A 63 9.11 8.64 -4.99
N VAL A 64 10.27 9.25 -5.32
CA VAL A 64 11.34 8.56 -6.08
C VAL A 64 11.88 7.30 -5.40
N SER A 65 11.75 7.18 -4.08
CA SER A 65 12.09 5.95 -3.35
C SER A 65 11.26 4.73 -3.79
N ASP A 66 10.07 4.98 -4.32
CA ASP A 66 9.13 3.96 -4.80
C ASP A 66 9.13 3.83 -6.33
N ALA A 67 10.17 4.34 -7.01
CA ALA A 67 10.28 4.27 -8.46
C ALA A 67 10.08 2.85 -9.04
N ARG A 68 10.53 1.82 -8.32
CA ARG A 68 10.31 0.41 -8.72
C ARG A 68 8.82 0.10 -8.92
N VAL A 69 7.94 0.61 -8.06
CA VAL A 69 6.49 0.37 -8.12
C VAL A 69 5.92 0.84 -9.47
N VAL A 70 6.25 2.06 -9.89
CA VAL A 70 5.73 2.62 -11.16
C VAL A 70 6.35 1.95 -12.40
N TYR A 71 7.61 1.51 -12.33
CA TYR A 71 8.22 0.72 -13.40
C TYR A 71 7.61 -0.69 -13.50
N ASP A 72 7.33 -1.34 -12.38
CA ASP A 72 6.66 -2.66 -12.35
C ASP A 72 5.24 -2.57 -12.92
N ILE A 73 4.50 -1.50 -12.61
CA ILE A 73 3.18 -1.23 -13.19
C ILE A 73 3.29 -1.04 -14.71
N LYS A 74 4.22 -0.19 -15.19
CA LYS A 74 4.48 0.00 -16.62
C LYS A 74 4.78 -1.34 -17.31
N ASN A 75 5.65 -2.16 -16.74
CA ASN A 75 6.04 -3.45 -17.29
C ASN A 75 4.86 -4.44 -17.33
N LYS A 76 4.00 -4.42 -16.30
CA LYS A 76 2.81 -5.29 -16.26
C LYS A 76 1.76 -4.89 -17.28
N LEU A 77 1.52 -3.59 -17.43
CA LEU A 77 0.56 -3.03 -18.39
C LEU A 77 1.12 -2.94 -19.81
N LYS A 78 2.43 -3.14 -19.99
CA LYS A 78 3.13 -3.07 -21.28
C LYS A 78 2.88 -1.77 -22.04
N GLY A 79 2.73 -0.65 -21.31
CA GLY A 79 2.37 0.63 -21.90
C GLY A 79 2.61 1.80 -20.96
N GLY A 80 2.53 3.02 -21.50
CA GLY A 80 2.73 4.25 -20.73
C GLY A 80 4.19 4.69 -20.58
N THR A 81 4.37 5.83 -19.92
CA THR A 81 5.66 6.49 -19.72
C THR A 81 5.92 6.74 -18.25
N VAL A 82 7.18 6.63 -17.83
CA VAL A 82 7.62 6.97 -16.47
C VAL A 82 8.60 8.14 -16.59
N ARG A 83 8.34 9.24 -15.88
CA ARG A 83 9.19 10.45 -15.89
C ARG A 83 9.29 11.07 -14.49
N LEU A 84 10.44 11.65 -14.17
CA LEU A 84 10.61 12.49 -12.99
C LEU A 84 9.79 13.77 -13.13
N ARG A 85 9.32 14.33 -12.01
CA ARG A 85 8.63 15.62 -11.95
C ARG A 85 9.61 16.71 -11.55
N SER A 86 9.73 17.74 -12.38
CA SER A 86 10.56 18.92 -12.10
C SER A 86 10.18 19.57 -10.76
N GLY A 87 11.19 19.98 -9.98
CA GLY A 87 10.98 20.69 -8.71
C GLY A 87 10.42 19.84 -7.56
N SER A 88 10.40 18.52 -7.68
CA SER A 88 9.94 17.63 -6.59
C SER A 88 10.69 16.30 -6.58
N LYS A 89 10.75 15.63 -5.43
CA LYS A 89 11.24 14.24 -5.31
C LYS A 89 10.17 13.22 -5.70
N SER A 90 9.48 13.45 -6.83
CA SER A 90 8.40 12.57 -7.30
C SER A 90 8.63 12.05 -8.70
N ILE A 91 8.11 10.85 -8.95
CA ILE A 91 8.16 10.14 -10.23
C ILE A 91 6.74 9.77 -10.63
N ARG A 92 6.42 9.97 -11.90
CA ARG A 92 5.07 9.77 -12.43
C ARG A 92 5.05 8.72 -13.54
N TYR A 93 4.16 7.76 -13.39
CA TYR A 93 3.67 6.92 -14.48
C TYR A 93 2.45 7.58 -15.13
N ARG A 94 2.42 7.65 -16.47
CA ARG A 94 1.31 8.22 -17.24
C ARG A 94 1.00 7.38 -18.48
N VAL A 95 -0.28 7.11 -18.71
CA VAL A 95 -0.81 6.38 -19.89
C VAL A 95 -1.77 7.28 -20.65
N LYS A 96 -1.57 7.39 -21.97
CA LYS A 96 -2.50 8.05 -22.91
C LYS A 96 -3.01 7.11 -24.01
N ALA A 97 -2.36 5.96 -24.22
CA ALA A 97 -2.74 5.01 -25.26
C ALA A 97 -4.09 4.37 -24.92
N LYS A 98 -5.07 4.50 -25.83
CA LYS A 98 -6.47 4.10 -25.60
C LYS A 98 -6.63 2.61 -25.26
N ASN A 99 -5.90 1.72 -25.94
CA ASN A 99 -5.93 0.29 -25.67
C ASN A 99 -5.50 -0.04 -24.23
N ILE A 100 -4.42 0.58 -23.75
CA ILE A 100 -3.92 0.36 -22.39
C ILE A 100 -4.87 0.97 -21.34
N ILE A 101 -5.52 2.08 -21.67
CA ILE A 101 -6.57 2.65 -20.80
C ILE A 101 -7.76 1.69 -20.68
N ILE A 102 -8.22 1.10 -21.78
CA ILE A 102 -9.27 0.09 -21.76
C ILE A 102 -8.86 -1.10 -20.87
N ASP A 103 -7.61 -1.56 -20.98
CA ASP A 103 -7.08 -2.62 -20.10
C ASP A 103 -7.13 -2.22 -18.62
N ILE A 104 -6.71 -0.99 -18.29
CA ILE A 104 -6.79 -0.44 -16.93
C ILE A 104 -8.23 -0.42 -16.44
N ILE A 105 -9.18 0.07 -17.24
CA ILE A 105 -10.59 0.13 -16.88
C ILE A 105 -11.15 -1.27 -16.61
N ASN A 106 -10.86 -2.24 -17.47
CA ASN A 106 -11.27 -3.63 -17.27
C ASN A 106 -10.66 -4.27 -16.02
N ILE A 107 -9.39 -3.97 -15.71
CA ILE A 107 -8.72 -4.45 -14.50
C ILE A 107 -9.41 -3.91 -13.24
N LEU A 108 -9.72 -2.61 -13.23
CA LEU A 108 -10.26 -1.88 -12.08
C LEU A 108 -11.78 -2.05 -11.89
N ASN A 109 -12.49 -2.52 -12.92
CA ASN A 109 -13.95 -2.65 -12.88
C ASN A 109 -14.42 -3.52 -11.69
N GLY A 110 -15.29 -2.94 -10.85
CA GLY A 110 -15.80 -3.54 -9.60
C GLY A 110 -14.77 -3.67 -8.46
N LYS A 111 -13.63 -2.97 -8.49
CA LYS A 111 -12.56 -3.09 -7.49
C LYS A 111 -12.15 -1.76 -6.82
N LEU A 112 -12.78 -0.65 -7.18
CA LEU A 112 -12.52 0.67 -6.61
C LEU A 112 -13.54 1.02 -5.52
N TYR A 113 -13.10 1.74 -4.50
CA TYR A 113 -13.86 2.08 -3.31
C TYR A 113 -13.77 3.56 -2.93
N ASN A 114 -12.75 4.29 -3.41
CA ASN A 114 -12.65 5.73 -3.16
C ASN A 114 -13.68 6.47 -4.03
N GLN A 115 -14.55 7.28 -3.41
CA GLN A 115 -15.65 7.94 -4.12
C GLN A 115 -15.18 8.90 -5.23
N VAL A 116 -14.06 9.60 -5.02
CA VAL A 116 -13.48 10.48 -6.04
C VAL A 116 -12.98 9.67 -7.23
N ARG A 117 -12.39 8.49 -6.99
CA ARG A 117 -11.89 7.61 -8.04
C ARG A 117 -12.99 6.86 -8.75
N LEU A 118 -14.04 6.46 -8.04
CA LEU A 118 -15.25 5.88 -8.61
C LEU A 118 -15.92 6.85 -9.58
N ALA A 119 -16.14 8.11 -9.20
CA ALA A 119 -16.74 9.11 -10.09
C ALA A 119 -15.89 9.33 -11.36
N GLN A 120 -14.56 9.37 -11.22
CA GLN A 120 -13.64 9.43 -12.37
C GLN A 120 -13.72 8.18 -13.26
N PHE A 121 -13.78 7.00 -12.64
CA PHE A 121 -13.88 5.73 -13.33
C PHE A 121 -15.19 5.58 -14.11
N GLU A 122 -16.32 5.96 -13.51
CA GLU A 122 -17.64 5.93 -14.15
C GLU A 122 -17.69 6.80 -15.39
N GLU A 123 -17.10 7.99 -15.34
CA GLU A 123 -17.02 8.87 -16.52
C GLU A 123 -16.10 8.28 -17.61
N CYS A 124 -15.01 7.61 -17.23
CA CYS A 124 -14.19 6.87 -18.19
C CYS A 124 -14.98 5.74 -18.86
N CYS A 125 -15.75 4.97 -18.08
CA CYS A 125 -16.64 3.92 -18.57
C CYS A 125 -17.68 4.48 -19.56
N ARG A 126 -18.29 5.62 -19.25
CA ARG A 126 -19.24 6.31 -20.13
C ARG A 126 -18.61 6.69 -21.47
N LEU A 127 -17.42 7.30 -21.46
CA LEU A 127 -16.72 7.70 -22.69
C LEU A 127 -16.23 6.51 -23.53
N LEU A 128 -15.94 5.38 -22.90
CA LEU A 128 -15.48 4.16 -23.56
C LEU A 128 -16.60 3.17 -23.91
N ASN A 129 -17.84 3.47 -23.53
CA ASN A 129 -19.00 2.56 -23.63
C ASN A 129 -18.76 1.20 -22.95
N ILE A 130 -18.18 1.22 -21.74
CA ILE A 130 -17.95 0.05 -20.89
C ILE A 130 -18.96 0.08 -19.74
N LEU A 131 -19.63 -1.04 -19.46
CA LEU A 131 -20.56 -1.15 -18.34
C LEU A 131 -19.80 -1.26 -17.01
N PRO A 132 -20.00 -0.32 -16.06
CA PRO A 132 -19.40 -0.45 -14.73
C PRO A 132 -20.08 -1.56 -13.91
N PHE A 133 -19.27 -2.34 -13.20
CA PHE A 133 -19.74 -3.34 -12.23
C PHE A 133 -19.88 -2.70 -10.85
N SER A 134 -20.86 -3.16 -10.07
CA SER A 134 -20.97 -2.74 -8.68
C SER A 134 -19.79 -3.28 -7.87
N THR A 135 -19.14 -2.39 -7.12
CA THR A 135 -18.12 -2.80 -6.15
C THR A 135 -18.81 -3.44 -4.94
N PRO A 136 -18.36 -4.62 -4.46
CA PRO A 136 -18.88 -5.22 -3.24
C PRO A 136 -18.69 -4.31 -2.02
N PHE A 137 -19.65 -4.27 -1.09
CA PHE A 137 -19.55 -3.42 0.11
C PHE A 137 -18.34 -3.74 1.00
N ASN A 138 -17.96 -5.01 1.08
CA ASN A 138 -16.80 -5.49 1.83
C ASN A 138 -15.79 -6.15 0.89
N VAL A 139 -14.51 -5.96 1.22
CA VAL A 139 -13.40 -6.64 0.57
C VAL A 139 -13.17 -8.00 1.23
N GLU A 140 -12.91 -9.04 0.45
CA GLU A 140 -12.54 -10.34 1.01
C GLU A 140 -11.22 -10.26 1.82
N LYS A 141 -11.13 -10.96 2.96
CA LYS A 141 -9.97 -10.89 3.87
C LYS A 141 -8.61 -11.20 3.22
N ASN A 142 -8.58 -12.06 2.21
CA ASN A 142 -7.34 -12.45 1.52
C ASN A 142 -7.05 -11.60 0.26
N ASN A 143 -7.90 -10.63 -0.05
CA ASN A 143 -7.77 -9.74 -1.19
C ASN A 143 -6.53 -8.83 -1.04
N SER A 144 -5.83 -8.56 -2.14
CA SER A 144 -4.59 -7.76 -2.12
C SER A 144 -4.81 -6.25 -2.11
N TYR A 145 -6.06 -5.79 -2.11
CA TYR A 145 -6.42 -4.37 -2.13
C TYR A 145 -5.76 -3.56 -0.99
N LEU A 146 -5.82 -4.04 0.26
CA LEU A 146 -5.23 -3.33 1.39
C LEU A 146 -3.70 -3.17 1.24
N SER A 147 -3.00 -4.15 0.67
CA SER A 147 -1.56 -4.01 0.40
C SER A 147 -1.27 -2.88 -0.59
N GLY A 148 -2.10 -2.74 -1.63
CA GLY A 148 -1.99 -1.64 -2.59
C GLY A 148 -2.29 -0.29 -1.98
N LEU A 149 -3.33 -0.22 -1.15
CA LEU A 149 -3.69 1.00 -0.45
C LEU A 149 -2.66 1.41 0.60
N ILE A 150 -2.00 0.46 1.27
CA ILE A 150 -0.88 0.76 2.16
C ILE A 150 0.31 1.27 1.34
N ASP A 151 0.59 0.69 0.18
CA ASP A 151 1.65 1.14 -0.72
C ASP A 151 1.45 2.58 -1.20
N SER A 152 0.22 3.06 -1.35
CA SER A 152 -0.11 4.47 -1.66
C SER A 152 -0.26 5.35 -0.41
N ASP A 153 -1.38 5.21 0.32
CA ASP A 153 -1.77 6.10 1.43
C ASP A 153 -1.23 5.69 2.81
N GLY A 154 -0.72 4.47 2.93
CA GLY A 154 -0.24 3.93 4.21
C GLY A 154 0.96 4.70 4.78
N SER A 155 0.84 5.18 6.02
CA SER A 155 1.89 5.92 6.73
C SER A 155 2.38 5.13 7.96
N PHE A 156 3.51 4.44 7.82
CA PHE A 156 4.25 3.86 8.94
C PHE A 156 5.08 4.94 9.65
N ALA A 157 4.89 5.10 10.96
CA ALA A 157 5.62 6.07 11.76
C ALA A 157 5.92 5.54 13.17
N ILE A 158 7.06 5.92 13.72
CA ILE A 158 7.30 5.85 15.17
C ILE A 158 7.27 7.28 15.67
N SER A 159 6.24 7.63 16.45
CA SER A 159 6.14 8.93 17.10
C SER A 159 6.96 8.93 18.38
N VAL A 160 7.70 10.01 18.62
CA VAL A 160 8.45 10.27 19.85
C VAL A 160 7.73 11.40 20.59
N ALA A 161 7.28 11.13 21.82
CA ALA A 161 6.47 12.07 22.61
C ALA A 161 7.31 13.02 23.48
N LYS A 162 8.56 12.65 23.79
CA LYS A 162 9.49 13.47 24.56
C LYS A 162 10.88 13.43 23.91
N SER A 163 11.53 14.60 23.83
CA SER A 163 12.87 14.80 23.27
C SER A 163 13.57 15.90 24.06
N SER A 164 14.90 15.88 24.13
CA SER A 164 15.66 17.01 24.67
C SER A 164 15.58 18.22 23.75
N ALA A 165 15.94 19.40 24.26
CA ALA A 165 16.00 20.62 23.46
C ALA A 165 17.04 20.51 22.34
N GLU A 166 18.21 19.95 22.67
CA GLU A 166 19.33 19.75 21.76
C GLU A 166 18.93 18.83 20.60
N ASP A 167 18.36 17.65 20.90
CA ASP A 167 17.91 16.69 19.90
C ASP A 167 16.77 17.23 19.00
N SER A 168 16.01 18.20 19.50
CA SER A 168 14.90 18.83 18.77
C SER A 168 15.36 19.87 17.75
N GLN A 169 16.54 20.46 17.96
CA GLN A 169 17.14 21.42 17.02
C GLN A 169 17.69 20.75 15.76
N ILE A 170 18.05 19.46 15.84
CA ILE A 170 18.56 18.71 14.70
C ILE A 170 17.40 18.37 13.76
N SER A 171 17.51 18.82 12.50
CA SER A 171 16.48 18.65 11.49
C SER A 171 16.67 17.36 10.67
N GLY A 172 15.72 17.10 9.77
CA GLY A 172 15.85 16.03 8.78
C GLY A 172 15.79 14.59 9.33
N VAL A 173 16.35 13.66 8.55
CA VAL A 173 16.41 12.23 8.90
C VAL A 173 17.29 11.97 10.11
N GLU A 174 18.41 12.69 10.21
CA GLU A 174 19.36 12.57 11.31
C GLU A 174 18.71 12.92 12.64
N GLY A 175 18.09 14.09 12.76
CA GLY A 175 17.41 14.49 13.99
C GLY A 175 16.27 13.54 14.37
N ARG A 176 15.47 13.07 13.40
CA ARG A 176 14.45 12.04 13.67
C ARG A 176 15.05 10.74 14.20
N THR A 177 16.21 10.35 13.70
CA THR A 177 16.92 9.14 14.13
C THR A 177 17.45 9.30 15.55
N ILE A 178 18.11 10.41 15.85
CA ILE A 178 18.65 10.73 17.18
C ILE A 178 17.52 10.78 18.21
N ARG A 179 16.43 11.51 17.91
CA ARG A 179 15.25 11.57 18.78
C ARG A 179 14.66 10.20 19.07
N LEU A 180 14.63 9.29 18.10
CA LEU A 180 14.14 7.93 18.33
C LEU A 180 15.11 7.10 19.18
N ILE A 181 16.42 7.23 18.95
CA ILE A 181 17.46 6.55 19.75
C ILE A 181 17.29 6.95 21.22
N ASN A 182 17.16 8.25 21.47
CA ASN A 182 17.12 8.85 22.82
C ASN A 182 15.72 8.88 23.45
N ALA A 183 14.68 8.42 22.74
CA ALA A 183 13.29 8.51 23.19
C ALA A 183 13.00 7.72 24.49
N LYS A 184 13.88 6.77 24.88
CA LYS A 184 13.62 5.81 25.95
C LYS A 184 12.22 5.20 25.78
N GLY A 185 11.37 5.18 26.81
CA GLY A 185 10.01 4.65 26.74
C GLY A 185 9.02 5.47 25.92
N TYR A 186 9.33 6.74 25.59
CA TYR A 186 8.41 7.73 25.02
C TYR A 186 8.26 7.62 23.49
N ASN A 187 8.25 6.41 22.95
CA ASN A 187 8.02 6.16 21.54
C ASN A 187 6.91 5.13 21.30
N GLN A 188 6.16 5.34 20.20
CA GLN A 188 5.04 4.50 19.80
C GLN A 188 5.02 4.32 18.28
N ILE A 189 5.01 3.08 17.83
CA ILE A 189 4.84 2.73 16.42
C ILE A 189 3.36 2.78 16.01
N SER A 190 3.10 3.20 14.77
CA SER A 190 1.78 3.16 14.17
C SER A 190 1.82 3.01 12.65
N LEU A 191 0.76 2.45 12.09
CA LEU A 191 0.41 2.55 10.67
C LEU A 191 -0.91 3.29 10.58
N LYS A 192 -0.99 4.32 9.74
CA LYS A 192 -2.19 5.14 9.56
C LYS A 192 -2.54 5.29 8.08
N ILE A 193 -3.84 5.26 7.76
CA ILE A 193 -4.43 5.76 6.51
C ILE A 193 -5.41 6.86 6.90
N THR A 194 -5.39 7.99 6.18
CA THR A 194 -6.23 9.16 6.48
C THR A 194 -7.11 9.48 5.28
N SER A 195 -8.39 9.74 5.52
CA SER A 195 -9.34 10.16 4.48
C SER A 195 -10.34 11.16 5.04
N VAL A 196 -10.95 11.95 4.16
CA VAL A 196 -12.15 12.74 4.49
C VAL A 196 -13.44 11.91 4.37
N ASP A 197 -13.37 10.75 3.73
CA ASP A 197 -14.45 9.79 3.61
C ASP A 197 -14.36 8.73 4.73
N ALA A 198 -15.31 8.77 5.66
CA ALA A 198 -15.40 7.80 6.75
C ALA A 198 -15.81 6.41 6.28
N THR A 199 -16.73 6.32 5.32
CA THR A 199 -17.27 5.06 4.79
C THR A 199 -16.13 4.23 4.21
N TYR A 200 -15.23 4.89 3.49
CA TYR A 200 -14.02 4.28 2.95
C TYR A 200 -13.14 3.63 4.03
N LEU A 201 -12.92 4.28 5.17
CA LEU A 201 -12.10 3.73 6.25
C LEU A 201 -12.83 2.67 7.08
N TYR A 202 -14.14 2.81 7.28
CA TYR A 202 -14.94 1.77 7.92
C TYR A 202 -15.04 0.50 7.07
N MET A 203 -15.07 0.63 5.75
CA MET A 203 -14.97 -0.53 4.84
C MET A 203 -13.66 -1.30 5.08
N ILE A 204 -12.53 -0.60 5.21
CA ILE A 204 -11.24 -1.24 5.52
C ILE A 204 -11.31 -1.97 6.87
N GLN A 205 -11.78 -1.28 7.92
CA GLN A 205 -11.87 -1.86 9.26
C GLN A 205 -12.75 -3.13 9.27
N ARG A 206 -13.93 -3.08 8.66
CA ARG A 206 -14.90 -4.19 8.60
C ARG A 206 -14.39 -5.36 7.77
N SER A 207 -13.83 -5.08 6.59
CA SER A 207 -13.36 -6.10 5.64
C SER A 207 -12.21 -6.94 6.20
N TYR A 208 -11.23 -6.30 6.85
CA TYR A 208 -10.04 -6.99 7.36
C TYR A 208 -10.13 -7.35 8.84
N GLY A 209 -11.11 -6.79 9.57
CA GLY A 209 -11.28 -6.96 11.01
C GLY A 209 -10.04 -6.53 11.79
N LEU A 210 -9.43 -5.41 11.37
CA LEU A 210 -8.12 -4.93 11.82
C LEU A 210 -8.11 -3.41 11.96
N GLY A 211 -7.39 -2.91 12.97
CA GLY A 211 -7.26 -1.48 13.24
C GLY A 211 -8.52 -0.85 13.83
N ILE A 212 -8.42 0.43 14.15
CA ILE A 212 -9.54 1.25 14.65
C ILE A 212 -9.68 2.49 13.78
N VAL A 213 -10.90 3.00 13.64
CA VAL A 213 -11.17 4.30 13.02
C VAL A 213 -11.45 5.32 14.11
N TYR A 214 -10.76 6.45 14.07
CA TYR A 214 -11.07 7.60 14.92
C TYR A 214 -11.18 8.88 14.08
N VAL A 215 -11.85 9.90 14.63
CA VAL A 215 -12.10 11.18 13.97
C VAL A 215 -11.25 12.30 14.58
N GLU A 216 -10.57 13.05 13.73
CA GLU A 216 -10.01 14.37 14.05
C GLU A 216 -11.07 15.42 13.65
N LYS A 217 -11.67 16.06 14.66
CA LYS A 217 -12.71 17.09 14.44
C LYS A 217 -12.14 18.25 13.62
N ALA A 218 -12.98 18.87 12.80
CA ALA A 218 -12.64 20.09 12.11
C ALA A 218 -12.19 21.14 13.13
N ASN A 219 -11.07 21.81 12.85
CA ASN A 219 -10.59 22.89 13.70
C ASN A 219 -11.00 24.19 13.02
N LEU A 220 -12.05 24.85 13.55
CA LEU A 220 -12.61 26.08 13.02
C LEU A 220 -11.61 27.26 12.98
N PHE A 221 -10.54 27.20 13.79
CA PHE A 221 -9.49 28.21 13.88
C PHE A 221 -8.28 27.94 12.98
N LYS A 222 -8.20 26.74 12.36
CA LYS A 222 -7.21 26.43 11.32
C LYS A 222 -7.94 26.35 9.99
N LYS A 223 -7.27 26.63 8.86
CA LYS A 223 -7.82 26.46 7.49
C LYS A 223 -8.08 24.96 7.15
N ARG A 224 -8.91 24.26 7.95
CA ARG A 224 -9.28 22.85 7.81
C ARG A 224 -10.80 22.72 7.98
N PRO A 225 -11.58 22.96 6.93
CA PRO A 225 -13.04 23.05 7.02
C PRO A 225 -13.73 21.69 7.26
N LEU A 226 -13.04 20.56 7.03
CA LEU A 226 -13.61 19.22 7.09
C LEU A 226 -12.96 18.36 8.17
N ALA A 227 -13.77 17.50 8.80
CA ALA A 227 -13.27 16.45 9.68
C ALA A 227 -12.40 15.46 8.90
N LYS A 228 -11.39 14.90 9.56
CA LYS A 228 -10.54 13.84 9.00
C LYS A 228 -10.73 12.56 9.78
N TYR A 229 -10.81 11.46 9.06
CA TYR A 229 -10.90 10.13 9.63
C TYR A 229 -9.56 9.44 9.49
N HIS A 230 -9.22 8.63 10.48
CA HIS A 230 -7.96 7.91 10.53
C HIS A 230 -8.22 6.45 10.87
N TRP A 231 -7.89 5.56 9.93
CA TRP A 231 -7.74 4.15 10.23
C TRP A 231 -6.31 3.93 10.74
N ILE A 232 -6.18 3.33 11.93
CA ILE A 232 -4.88 3.21 12.61
C ILE A 232 -4.67 1.84 13.25
N ILE A 233 -3.41 1.38 13.19
CA ILE A 233 -2.88 0.22 13.90
C ILE A 233 -1.76 0.69 14.84
N LYS A 234 -1.77 0.23 16.09
CA LYS A 234 -0.73 0.52 17.10
C LYS A 234 -0.27 -0.68 17.93
N SER A 235 -1.10 -1.70 18.11
CA SER A 235 -0.80 -2.84 18.98
C SER A 235 0.03 -3.92 18.27
N TYR A 236 0.72 -4.72 19.07
CA TYR A 236 1.51 -5.85 18.57
C TYR A 236 0.63 -6.86 17.82
N GLU A 237 -0.53 -7.22 18.38
CA GLU A 237 -1.46 -8.21 17.84
C GLU A 237 -1.99 -7.77 16.47
N ALA A 238 -2.32 -6.49 16.33
CA ALA A 238 -2.78 -5.94 15.07
C ALA A 238 -1.66 -5.92 14.02
N PHE A 239 -0.43 -5.57 14.40
CA PHE A 239 0.70 -5.66 13.49
C PHE A 239 1.10 -7.08 13.13
N LEU A 240 0.96 -8.05 14.03
CA LEU A 240 1.18 -9.46 13.76
C LEU A 240 0.19 -9.97 12.70
N ARG A 241 -1.10 -9.66 12.87
CA ARG A 241 -2.13 -9.97 11.87
C ARG A 241 -1.86 -9.30 10.52
N LEU A 242 -1.42 -8.05 10.52
CA LEU A 242 -1.00 -7.36 9.29
C LEU A 242 0.22 -8.02 8.65
N TYR A 243 1.21 -8.44 9.45
CA TYR A 243 2.39 -9.12 8.96
C TYR A 243 2.03 -10.45 8.29
N ASP A 244 1.12 -11.23 8.88
CA ASP A 244 0.62 -12.48 8.29
C ASP A 244 -0.20 -12.26 7.01
N TYR A 245 -0.97 -11.17 6.94
CA TYR A 245 -1.59 -10.73 5.69
C TYR A 245 -0.53 -10.42 4.62
N CYS A 246 0.50 -9.64 4.98
CA CYS A 246 1.59 -9.24 4.08
C CYS A 246 2.47 -10.41 3.62
N LYS A 247 2.53 -11.54 4.34
CA LYS A 247 3.16 -12.78 3.83
C LYS A 247 2.47 -13.30 2.58
N LYS A 248 1.14 -13.14 2.50
CA LYS A 248 0.33 -13.58 1.35
C LYS A 248 0.21 -12.49 0.29
N ASN A 249 0.16 -11.23 0.72
CA ASN A 249 -0.08 -10.04 -0.10
C ASN A 249 1.01 -8.99 0.20
N PRO A 250 2.25 -9.20 -0.28
CA PRO A 250 3.37 -8.35 0.09
C PRO A 250 3.22 -6.92 -0.42
N LEU A 251 3.61 -5.96 0.40
CA LEU A 251 3.82 -4.57 -0.02
C LEU A 251 4.95 -4.53 -1.06
N LYS A 252 4.80 -3.68 -2.07
CA LYS A 252 5.75 -3.53 -3.19
C LYS A 252 6.58 -2.24 -3.09
N SER A 253 6.16 -1.29 -2.27
CA SER A 253 6.90 -0.06 -1.97
C SER A 253 7.99 -0.28 -0.92
N VAL A 254 8.78 0.76 -0.63
CA VAL A 254 9.73 0.78 0.49
C VAL A 254 9.04 0.59 1.84
N LYS A 255 7.70 0.71 1.93
CA LYS A 255 6.95 0.45 3.17
C LYS A 255 7.06 -1.01 3.62
N MET A 256 7.36 -1.95 2.71
CA MET A 256 7.65 -3.35 3.10
C MET A 256 8.86 -3.43 4.05
N HIS A 257 9.85 -2.56 3.88
CA HIS A 257 11.01 -2.46 4.79
C HIS A 257 10.55 -2.13 6.22
N ARG A 258 9.69 -1.13 6.38
CA ARG A 258 9.13 -0.75 7.69
C ARG A 258 8.27 -1.88 8.26
N MET A 259 7.42 -2.51 7.45
CA MET A 259 6.62 -3.67 7.89
C MET A 259 7.49 -4.79 8.47
N ARG A 260 8.63 -5.11 7.84
CA ARG A 260 9.59 -6.11 8.34
C ARG A 260 10.24 -5.75 9.66
N LEU A 261 10.39 -4.45 9.95
CA LEU A 261 10.96 -3.96 11.20
C LEU A 261 9.96 -3.90 12.35
N VAL A 262 8.64 -3.90 12.09
CA VAL A 262 7.64 -3.68 13.15
C VAL A 262 7.69 -4.74 14.25
N LEU A 263 7.84 -6.03 13.92
CA LEU A 263 7.90 -7.07 14.95
C LEU A 263 9.20 -6.98 15.77
N LEU A 264 10.30 -6.52 15.15
CA LEU A 264 11.55 -6.26 15.87
C LEU A 264 11.41 -5.07 16.82
N TYR A 265 10.68 -4.02 16.44
CA TYR A 265 10.36 -2.90 17.32
C TYR A 265 9.74 -3.38 18.64
N PHE A 266 8.68 -4.21 18.55
CA PHE A 266 8.02 -4.73 19.75
C PHE A 266 8.94 -5.62 20.57
N LYS A 267 9.70 -6.52 19.91
CA LYS A 267 10.66 -7.40 20.59
C LYS A 267 11.73 -6.60 21.35
N TYR A 268 12.35 -5.59 20.72
CA TYR A 268 13.39 -4.78 21.35
C TYR A 268 12.84 -3.85 22.43
N LYS A 269 11.59 -3.39 22.30
CA LYS A 269 10.86 -2.69 23.37
C LYS A 269 10.65 -3.61 24.57
N GLN A 270 10.15 -4.82 24.36
CA GLN A 270 9.91 -5.81 25.43
C GLN A 270 11.20 -6.18 26.17
N LEU A 271 12.31 -6.34 25.46
CA LEU A 271 13.62 -6.64 26.04
C LEU A 271 14.31 -5.41 26.68
N GLY A 272 13.72 -4.22 26.57
CA GLY A 272 14.24 -2.99 27.17
C GLY A 272 15.54 -2.48 26.54
N TYR A 273 15.86 -2.84 25.28
CA TYR A 273 17.14 -2.46 24.64
C TYR A 273 17.33 -0.93 24.55
N HIS A 274 16.23 -0.22 24.36
CA HIS A 274 16.15 1.25 24.34
C HIS A 274 16.34 1.92 25.72
N LEU A 275 16.50 1.14 26.79
CA LEU A 275 16.75 1.58 28.16
C LEU A 275 18.14 1.18 28.67
N LYS A 276 18.90 0.40 27.89
CA LYS A 276 20.23 -0.08 28.29
C LYS A 276 21.28 1.04 28.18
N PRO A 277 22.36 0.99 28.98
CA PRO A 277 23.47 1.93 28.88
C PRO A 277 24.11 1.96 27.47
N VAL A 278 24.65 3.12 27.07
CA VAL A 278 25.04 3.42 25.69
C VAL A 278 26.18 2.54 25.12
N ASP A 279 26.99 1.99 26.01
CA ASP A 279 28.16 1.15 25.74
C ASP A 279 27.78 -0.33 25.51
N THR A 280 26.59 -0.74 25.97
CA THR A 280 26.10 -2.12 25.86
C THR A 280 25.82 -2.57 24.42
N LEU A 281 25.87 -3.89 24.20
CA LEU A 281 25.53 -4.47 22.90
C LEU A 281 24.05 -4.25 22.54
N GLU A 282 23.17 -4.34 23.52
CA GLU A 282 21.73 -4.16 23.39
C GLU A 282 21.37 -2.76 22.91
N PHE A 283 22.00 -1.73 23.49
CA PHE A 283 21.81 -0.36 23.04
C PHE A 283 22.32 -0.17 21.61
N LYS A 284 23.49 -0.75 21.27
CA LYS A 284 24.01 -0.73 19.89
C LYS A 284 23.06 -1.41 18.91
N ILE A 285 22.36 -2.48 19.30
CA ILE A 285 21.32 -3.13 18.48
C ILE A 285 20.12 -2.18 18.29
N TRP A 286 19.67 -1.49 19.35
CA TRP A 286 18.61 -0.48 19.26
C TRP A 286 18.99 0.65 18.29
N VAL A 287 20.21 1.19 18.38
CA VAL A 287 20.72 2.21 17.46
C VAL A 287 20.69 1.72 16.00
N LYS A 288 21.12 0.48 15.74
CA LYS A 288 21.04 -0.13 14.40
C LYS A 288 19.60 -0.23 13.90
N PHE A 289 18.65 -0.61 14.78
CA PHE A 289 17.22 -0.60 14.45
C PHE A 289 16.73 0.80 14.07
N CYS A 290 17.03 1.83 14.87
CA CYS A 290 16.60 3.20 14.61
C CYS A 290 17.13 3.72 13.26
N LYS A 291 18.41 3.49 12.97
CA LYS A 291 19.02 3.84 11.66
C LYS A 291 18.33 3.09 10.52
N SER A 292 18.05 1.80 10.70
CA SER A 292 17.34 0.98 9.71
C SER A 292 15.92 1.49 9.45
N TRP A 293 15.19 1.89 10.50
CA TRP A 293 13.83 2.43 10.39
C TRP A 293 13.73 3.62 9.44
N PHE A 294 14.74 4.50 9.48
CA PHE A 294 14.80 5.71 8.65
C PHE A 294 15.59 5.55 7.34
N LYS A 295 16.05 4.35 6.97
CA LYS A 295 16.86 4.08 5.76
C LYS A 295 16.26 4.67 4.46
N TYR A 296 14.95 4.62 4.31
CA TYR A 296 14.23 5.12 3.12
C TYR A 296 13.42 6.40 3.42
N ALA A 297 13.72 7.08 4.53
CA ALA A 297 13.11 8.36 4.84
C ALA A 297 13.78 9.49 4.03
N TYR A 298 13.01 10.54 3.77
CA TYR A 298 13.42 11.74 3.04
C TYR A 298 13.09 12.99 3.83
#